data_AF-A0A356FA16-F1
#
_entry.id   AF-A0A356FA16-F1
#
_cell.length_a   1.000
_cell.length_b   1.000
_cell.length_c   1.000
_cell.angle_alpha   90.00
_cell.angle_beta   90.00
_cell.angle_gamma   90.00
#
_symmetry.space_group_name_H-M   'P 1'
#
loop_
_entity.id
_entity.type
_entity.pdbx_description
1 polymer ?
#
loop_
_entity_poly.entity_id
_entity_poly.type
_entity_poly.pdbx_seq_one_letter_code
_entity_poly.pdbx_strand_id
1 'polypeptide(L)'
;MKAMFSFLAVLVLVGLSSSPLLAQKKGKKARGPSLFSSQVKKAVPGIDAVVSLSDEQKAKYAELQKAMVASEAYVAATKTIKNKDASKEDRKAASTVIKTAKAGLAAKLNGIIGADNATLVNKVNDAVASAQKDLRTEYKAKLKEARKDKDATAALRKEMTAKAVSSISEKVNALLSDAQKEAVKKASTRGKGKGKKQREKKGKKKEEADNS
;
A
#
# COMPACT_ATOMS: atom_id res chain seq x y z
N MET A 1 -0.66 18.55 35.66
CA MET A 1 -1.42 17.85 34.60
C MET A 1 -0.45 17.34 33.52
N LYS A 2 -0.31 16.01 33.36
CA LYS A 2 0.64 15.38 32.43
C LYS A 2 0.03 15.27 31.03
N ALA A 3 0.47 16.12 30.10
CA ALA A 3 0.08 16.04 28.69
C ALA A 3 0.74 14.85 27.99
N MET A 4 -0.02 13.79 27.74
CA MET A 4 0.41 12.68 26.86
C MET A 4 0.22 13.10 25.40
N PHE A 5 1.32 13.47 24.75
CA PHE A 5 1.36 13.70 23.31
C PHE A 5 1.28 12.36 22.56
N SER A 6 0.09 12.00 22.11
CA SER A 6 -0.13 10.90 21.17
C SER A 6 0.19 11.38 19.74
N PHE A 7 1.43 11.15 19.29
CA PHE A 7 1.84 11.35 17.90
C PHE A 7 1.43 10.14 17.06
N LEU A 8 0.17 10.11 16.64
CA LEU A 8 -0.33 9.14 15.67
C LEU A 8 -0.16 9.69 14.24
N ALA A 9 1.08 9.70 13.74
CA ALA A 9 1.35 10.00 12.34
C ALA A 9 1.03 8.76 11.48
N VAL A 10 -0.22 8.61 11.07
CA VAL A 10 -0.61 7.64 10.03
C VAL A 10 -0.21 8.24 8.68
N LEU A 11 0.88 7.72 8.12
CA LEU A 11 1.37 8.07 6.79
C LEU A 11 0.42 7.47 5.74
N VAL A 12 -0.68 8.17 5.46
CA VAL A 12 -1.62 7.81 4.40
C VAL A 12 -1.06 8.31 3.06
N LEU A 13 -0.28 7.47 2.39
CA LEU A 13 0.08 7.68 1.00
C LEU A 13 -1.12 7.29 0.12
N VAL A 14 -2.08 8.21 -0.03
CA VAL A 14 -3.11 8.12 -1.08
C VAL A 14 -2.47 8.48 -2.40
N GLY A 15 -2.08 7.47 -3.17
CA GLY A 15 -1.82 7.65 -4.60
C GLY A 15 -3.14 7.82 -5.33
N LEU A 16 -3.67 9.04 -5.34
CA LEU A 16 -4.64 9.48 -6.34
C LEU A 16 -3.90 9.67 -7.67
N SER A 17 -4.05 8.72 -8.58
CA SER A 17 -3.90 8.98 -10.02
C SER A 17 -5.25 8.72 -10.67
N SER A 18 -6.07 9.76 -10.72
CA SER A 18 -7.26 9.81 -11.55
C SER A 18 -6.84 10.21 -12.96
N SER A 19 -7.03 9.32 -13.93
CA SER A 19 -7.23 9.69 -15.32
C SER A 19 -8.24 8.69 -15.90
N PRO A 20 -9.47 9.12 -16.23
CA PRO A 20 -10.41 8.29 -16.96
C PRO A 20 -10.21 8.47 -18.47
N LEU A 21 -10.59 7.42 -19.21
CA LEU A 21 -10.71 7.34 -20.68
C LEU A 21 -9.41 7.29 -21.50
N LEU A 22 -9.42 6.38 -22.49
CA LEU A 22 -8.41 6.12 -23.52
C LEU A 22 -7.16 5.33 -23.10
N ALA A 23 -7.35 4.09 -22.64
CA ALA A 23 -6.34 3.04 -22.88
C ALA A 23 -6.94 1.64 -22.77
N GLN A 24 -7.85 1.27 -23.67
CA GLN A 24 -8.05 -0.14 -24.03
C GLN A 24 -6.83 -0.61 -24.86
N LYS A 25 -5.62 -0.48 -24.29
CA LYS A 25 -4.39 -0.95 -24.90
C LYS A 25 -4.31 -2.44 -24.63
N LYS A 26 -4.70 -3.24 -25.64
CA LYS A 26 -4.48 -4.70 -25.69
C LYS A 26 -3.10 -5.01 -25.09
N GLY A 27 -3.07 -5.75 -23.97
CA GLY A 27 -1.84 -6.35 -23.43
C GLY A 27 -1.39 -5.93 -22.02
N LYS A 28 -1.97 -4.92 -21.38
CA LYS A 28 -1.71 -4.68 -19.94
C LYS A 28 -2.93 -5.12 -19.14
N LYS A 29 -2.89 -6.35 -18.60
CA LYS A 29 -3.86 -6.79 -17.57
C LYS A 29 -3.95 -5.67 -16.53
N ALA A 30 -5.14 -5.10 -16.34
CA ALA A 30 -5.38 -4.14 -15.29
C ALA A 30 -4.89 -4.78 -13.99
N ARG A 31 -3.87 -4.19 -13.36
CA ARG A 31 -3.43 -4.64 -12.04
C ARG A 31 -4.57 -4.27 -11.11
N GLY A 32 -5.42 -5.26 -10.83
CA GLY A 32 -6.50 -5.12 -9.87
C GLY A 32 -5.98 -4.62 -8.52
N PRO A 33 -6.87 -4.08 -7.68
CA PRO A 33 -6.49 -3.62 -6.36
C PRO A 33 -5.83 -4.73 -5.55
N SER A 34 -4.72 -4.39 -4.90
CA SER A 34 -3.95 -5.33 -4.08
C SER A 34 -4.65 -5.52 -2.73
N LEU A 35 -4.61 -6.76 -2.23
CA LEU A 35 -5.11 -7.11 -0.91
C LEU A 35 -4.16 -6.67 0.21
N PHE A 36 -2.89 -6.43 -0.13
CA PHE A 36 -1.85 -6.10 0.81
C PHE A 36 -1.46 -4.63 0.74
N SER A 37 -1.18 -4.05 1.90
CA SER A 37 -0.77 -2.65 1.96
C SER A 37 0.54 -2.40 1.22
N SER A 38 0.79 -1.14 0.83
CA SER A 38 2.04 -0.75 0.19
C SER A 38 3.28 -1.05 1.03
N GLN A 39 3.16 -1.08 2.36
CA GLN A 39 4.25 -1.44 3.27
C GLN A 39 4.60 -2.91 3.15
N VAL A 40 3.59 -3.79 3.16
CA VAL A 40 3.80 -5.23 2.95
C VAL A 40 4.44 -5.48 1.59
N LYS A 41 3.98 -4.80 0.54
CA LYS A 41 4.55 -4.96 -0.81
C LYS A 41 6.00 -4.49 -0.93
N LYS A 42 6.42 -3.53 -0.12
CA LYS A 42 7.82 -3.08 -0.05
C LYS A 42 8.67 -4.08 0.73
N ALA A 43 8.15 -4.60 1.84
CA ALA A 43 8.81 -5.59 2.68
C ALA A 43 8.91 -6.97 2.01
N VAL A 44 7.84 -7.40 1.36
CA VAL A 44 7.73 -8.69 0.66
C VAL A 44 7.25 -8.43 -0.78
N PRO A 45 8.18 -8.08 -1.69
CA PRO A 45 7.85 -7.88 -3.10
C PRO A 45 7.27 -9.16 -3.72
N GLY A 46 6.12 -9.05 -4.37
CA GLY A 46 5.44 -10.20 -4.97
C GLY A 46 4.41 -10.89 -4.06
N ILE A 47 4.16 -10.38 -2.85
CA ILE A 47 3.16 -10.91 -1.90
C ILE A 47 1.76 -11.11 -2.51
N ASP A 48 1.39 -10.32 -3.51
CA ASP A 48 0.10 -10.47 -4.23
C ASP A 48 -0.05 -11.84 -4.90
N ALA A 49 1.03 -12.58 -5.16
CA ALA A 49 0.97 -13.92 -5.73
C ALA A 49 0.50 -15.00 -4.75
N VAL A 50 0.50 -14.69 -3.45
CA VAL A 50 0.04 -15.62 -2.41
C VAL A 50 -1.48 -15.80 -2.47
N VAL A 51 -2.20 -14.78 -2.93
CA VAL A 51 -3.66 -14.83 -3.10
C VAL A 51 -4.02 -14.51 -4.54
N SER A 52 -4.41 -15.53 -5.29
CA SER A 52 -4.85 -15.37 -6.67
C SER A 52 -6.34 -15.07 -6.73
N LEU A 53 -6.69 -13.83 -7.05
CA LEU A 53 -8.07 -13.44 -7.31
C LEU A 53 -8.45 -13.67 -8.78
N SER A 54 -9.67 -14.15 -9.00
CA SER A 54 -10.31 -14.14 -10.31
C SER A 54 -10.50 -12.69 -10.80
N ASP A 55 -10.66 -12.50 -12.11
CA ASP A 55 -10.86 -11.15 -12.65
C ASP A 55 -12.20 -10.54 -12.19
N GLU A 56 -13.22 -11.37 -11.98
CA GLU A 56 -14.48 -10.96 -11.35
C GLU A 56 -14.31 -10.51 -9.89
N GLN A 57 -13.54 -11.25 -9.09
CA GLN A 57 -13.25 -10.88 -7.70
C GLN A 57 -12.47 -9.56 -7.63
N LYS A 58 -11.51 -9.34 -8.53
CA LYS A 58 -10.78 -8.07 -8.65
C LYS A 58 -11.70 -6.92 -9.03
N ALA A 59 -12.62 -7.13 -9.97
CA ALA A 59 -13.58 -6.11 -10.40
C ALA A 59 -14.51 -5.72 -9.24
N LYS A 60 -15.12 -6.70 -8.57
CA LYS A 60 -15.97 -6.47 -7.38
C LYS A 60 -15.21 -5.73 -6.28
N TYR A 61 -13.96 -6.13 -6.00
CA TYR A 61 -13.15 -5.44 -5.00
C TYR A 61 -12.82 -3.99 -5.41
N ALA A 62 -12.52 -3.75 -6.69
CA ALA A 62 -12.26 -2.41 -7.20
C ALA A 62 -13.48 -1.49 -7.09
N GLU A 63 -14.67 -2.01 -7.35
CA GLU A 63 -15.92 -1.28 -7.17
C GLU A 63 -16.18 -0.94 -5.71
N LEU A 64 -15.99 -1.88 -4.80
CA LEU A 64 -16.12 -1.63 -3.36
C LEU A 64 -15.14 -0.57 -2.86
N GLN A 65 -13.88 -0.60 -3.34
CA GLN A 65 -12.91 0.44 -3.02
C GLN A 65 -13.34 1.80 -3.56
N LYS A 66 -13.77 1.87 -4.84
CA LYS A 66 -14.26 3.11 -5.47
C LYS A 66 -15.45 3.69 -4.70
N ALA A 67 -16.43 2.86 -4.34
CA ALA A 67 -17.59 3.27 -3.57
C ALA A 67 -17.21 3.80 -2.18
N MET A 68 -16.28 3.12 -1.49
CA MET A 68 -15.80 3.58 -0.18
C MET A 68 -15.14 4.96 -0.28
N VAL A 69 -14.22 5.16 -1.24
CA VAL A 69 -13.49 6.44 -1.36
C VAL A 69 -14.35 7.57 -1.92
N ALA A 70 -15.41 7.24 -2.66
CA ALA A 70 -16.39 8.20 -3.17
C ALA A 70 -17.45 8.57 -2.13
N SER A 71 -17.61 7.79 -1.05
CA SER A 71 -18.61 8.09 -0.02
C SER A 71 -18.35 9.44 0.64
N GLU A 72 -19.40 10.24 0.80
CA GLU A 72 -19.31 11.59 1.36
C GLU A 72 -18.66 11.59 2.75
N ALA A 73 -19.04 10.63 3.60
CA ALA A 73 -18.46 10.47 4.93
C ALA A 73 -16.95 10.21 4.90
N TYR A 74 -16.45 9.38 3.98
CA TYR A 74 -15.03 9.11 3.83
C TYR A 74 -14.27 10.33 3.30
N VAL A 75 -14.85 11.02 2.32
CA VAL A 75 -14.28 12.24 1.73
C VAL A 75 -14.20 13.34 2.78
N ALA A 76 -15.27 13.59 3.53
CA ALA A 76 -15.33 14.59 4.59
C ALA A 76 -14.31 14.28 5.69
N ALA A 77 -14.28 13.04 6.20
CA ALA A 77 -13.29 12.63 7.19
C ALA A 77 -11.86 12.80 6.70
N THR A 78 -11.58 12.46 5.43
CA THR A 78 -10.25 12.66 4.84
C THR A 78 -9.87 14.13 4.74
N LYS A 79 -10.83 15.02 4.42
CA LYS A 79 -10.62 16.47 4.44
C LYS A 79 -10.29 16.96 5.85
N THR A 80 -11.05 16.53 6.87
CA THR A 80 -10.82 16.90 8.27
C THR A 80 -9.43 16.48 8.78
N ILE A 81 -8.95 15.27 8.43
CA ILE A 81 -7.60 14.82 8.81
C ILE A 81 -6.50 15.71 8.22
N LYS A 82 -6.69 16.19 6.99
CA LYS A 82 -5.71 17.03 6.29
C LYS A 82 -5.79 18.50 6.71
N ASN A 83 -6.91 18.93 7.29
CA ASN A 83 -7.08 20.29 7.75
C ASN A 83 -6.18 20.56 8.97
N LYS A 84 -5.29 21.56 8.84
CA LYS A 84 -4.36 21.98 9.90
C LYS A 84 -5.08 22.64 11.09
N ASP A 85 -6.26 23.20 10.84
CA ASP A 85 -7.05 23.95 11.81
C ASP A 85 -8.08 23.09 12.55
N ALA A 86 -8.30 21.85 12.08
CA ALA A 86 -9.20 20.91 12.76
C ALA A 86 -8.71 20.58 14.18
N SER A 87 -9.66 20.54 15.12
CA SER A 87 -9.39 20.18 16.51
C SER A 87 -8.88 18.74 16.64
N LYS A 88 -8.31 18.38 17.80
CA LYS A 88 -7.85 17.01 18.05
C LYS A 88 -9.03 16.04 18.07
N GLU A 89 -10.15 16.50 18.60
CA GLU A 89 -11.41 15.79 18.74
C GLU A 89 -11.99 15.51 17.36
N ASP A 90 -12.03 16.51 16.47
CA ASP A 90 -12.51 16.34 15.09
C ASP A 90 -11.63 15.38 14.30
N ARG A 91 -10.30 15.49 14.45
CA ARG A 91 -9.37 14.56 13.80
C ARG A 91 -9.53 13.13 14.34
N LYS A 92 -9.79 12.97 15.64
CA LYS A 92 -10.06 11.65 16.23
C LYS A 92 -11.36 11.07 15.68
N ALA A 93 -12.43 11.84 15.62
CA ALA A 93 -13.71 11.42 15.05
C ALA A 93 -13.56 11.04 13.57
N ALA A 94 -12.90 11.88 12.77
CA ALA A 94 -12.61 11.60 11.36
C ALA A 94 -11.76 10.33 11.18
N SER A 95 -10.77 10.11 12.05
CA SER A 95 -9.98 8.88 12.03
C SER A 95 -10.84 7.65 12.32
N THR A 96 -11.82 7.75 13.21
CA THR A 96 -12.76 6.66 13.49
C THR A 96 -13.63 6.37 12.27
N VAL A 97 -14.18 7.39 11.61
CA VAL A 97 -14.98 7.22 10.38
C VAL A 97 -14.17 6.48 9.29
N ILE A 98 -12.93 6.91 9.04
CA ILE A 98 -12.04 6.25 8.07
C ILE A 98 -11.77 4.80 8.48
N LYS A 99 -11.53 4.55 9.78
CA LYS A 99 -11.28 3.20 10.30
C LYS A 99 -12.50 2.29 10.10
N THR A 100 -13.69 2.78 10.42
CA THR A 100 -14.95 2.04 10.24
C THR A 100 -15.22 1.75 8.77
N ALA A 101 -15.02 2.71 7.87
CA ALA A 101 -15.18 2.50 6.43
C ALA A 101 -14.22 1.41 5.90
N LYS A 102 -12.95 1.44 6.32
CA LYS A 102 -11.96 0.42 5.96
C LYS A 102 -12.30 -0.96 6.54
N ALA A 103 -12.81 -1.01 7.78
CA ALA A 103 -13.25 -2.26 8.40
C ALA A 103 -14.45 -2.86 7.64
N GLY A 104 -15.42 -2.02 7.24
CA GLY A 104 -16.54 -2.44 6.39
C GLY A 104 -16.09 -2.97 5.02
N LEU A 105 -15.12 -2.31 4.38
CA LEU A 105 -14.51 -2.81 3.15
C LEU A 105 -13.84 -4.19 3.36
N ALA A 106 -13.08 -4.36 4.45
CA ALA A 106 -12.43 -5.63 4.76
C ALA A 106 -13.44 -6.76 5.00
N ALA A 107 -14.54 -6.49 5.70
CA ALA A 107 -15.61 -7.47 5.91
C ALA A 107 -16.25 -7.91 4.58
N LYS A 108 -16.56 -6.97 3.68
CA LYS A 108 -17.08 -7.27 2.34
C LYS A 108 -16.06 -8.03 1.49
N LEU A 109 -14.79 -7.68 1.59
CA LEU A 109 -13.70 -8.35 0.89
C LEU A 109 -13.57 -9.82 1.32
N ASN A 110 -13.70 -10.12 2.61
CA ASN A 110 -13.63 -11.49 3.13
C ASN A 110 -14.68 -12.40 2.47
N GLY A 111 -15.88 -11.86 2.20
CA GLY A 111 -16.93 -12.57 1.44
C GLY A 111 -16.59 -12.81 -0.04
N ILE A 112 -15.72 -12.00 -0.63
CA ILE A 112 -15.31 -12.12 -2.04
C ILE A 112 -14.18 -13.15 -2.21
N ILE A 113 -13.19 -13.13 -1.30
CA ILE A 113 -11.93 -13.87 -1.48
C ILE A 113 -11.93 -15.27 -0.84
N GLY A 114 -12.96 -15.59 -0.06
CA GLY A 114 -13.08 -16.86 0.67
C GLY A 114 -12.36 -16.87 2.02
N ALA A 115 -12.74 -17.80 2.89
CA ALA A 115 -12.32 -17.85 4.30
C ALA A 115 -10.80 -18.04 4.48
N ASP A 116 -10.17 -18.91 3.69
CA ASP A 116 -8.74 -19.19 3.81
C ASP A 116 -7.88 -17.97 3.43
N ASN A 117 -8.22 -17.33 2.32
CA ASN A 117 -7.53 -16.12 1.86
C ASN A 117 -7.78 -14.94 2.82
N ALA A 118 -9.00 -14.82 3.35
CA ALA A 118 -9.32 -13.82 4.36
C ALA A 118 -8.49 -14.02 5.63
N THR A 119 -8.37 -15.27 6.09
CA THR A 119 -7.56 -15.63 7.26
C THR A 119 -6.10 -15.25 7.06
N LEU A 120 -5.54 -15.55 5.88
CA LEU A 120 -4.16 -15.20 5.56
C LEU A 120 -3.94 -13.69 5.48
N VAL A 121 -4.83 -12.96 4.81
CA VAL A 121 -4.76 -11.48 4.72
C VAL A 121 -4.83 -10.85 6.11
N ASN A 122 -5.70 -11.36 6.99
CA ASN A 122 -5.79 -10.90 8.38
C ASN A 122 -4.51 -11.17 9.17
N LYS A 123 -3.97 -12.39 9.11
CA LYS A 123 -2.67 -12.73 9.75
C LYS A 123 -1.54 -11.82 9.29
N VAL A 124 -1.47 -11.52 7.99
CA VAL A 124 -0.46 -10.59 7.44
C VAL A 124 -0.68 -9.17 7.95
N ASN A 125 -1.92 -8.69 8.03
CA ASN A 125 -2.23 -7.36 8.58
C ASN A 125 -1.88 -7.27 10.07
N ASP A 126 -2.14 -8.33 10.85
CA ASP A 126 -1.79 -8.41 12.27
C ASP A 126 -0.27 -8.43 12.48
N ALA A 127 0.48 -9.16 11.63
CA ALA A 127 1.94 -9.14 11.64
C ALA A 127 2.49 -7.73 11.39
N VAL A 128 1.91 -6.98 10.45
CA VAL A 128 2.27 -5.57 10.20
C VAL A 128 1.96 -4.70 11.42
N ALA A 129 0.77 -4.85 12.00
CA ALA A 129 0.37 -4.09 13.18
C ALA A 129 1.28 -4.36 14.39
N SER A 130 1.67 -5.64 14.58
CA SER A 130 2.65 -6.05 15.59
C SER A 130 4.02 -5.42 15.34
N ALA A 131 4.59 -5.55 14.12
CA ALA A 131 5.88 -4.94 13.79
C ALA A 131 5.90 -3.43 14.04
N GLN A 132 4.82 -2.72 13.66
CA GLN A 132 4.71 -1.29 13.92
C GLN A 132 4.60 -0.96 15.41
N LYS A 133 3.89 -1.78 16.20
CA LYS A 133 3.76 -1.59 17.65
C LYS A 133 5.11 -1.80 18.35
N ASP A 134 5.86 -2.82 17.96
CA ASP A 134 7.18 -3.15 18.50
C ASP A 134 8.14 -1.97 18.25
N LEU A 135 8.21 -1.48 17.01
CA LEU A 135 9.06 -0.33 16.66
C LEU A 135 8.63 0.97 17.33
N ARG A 136 7.32 1.23 17.45
CA ARG A 136 6.86 2.40 18.21
C ARG A 136 7.31 2.35 19.66
N THR A 137 7.34 1.16 20.25
CA THR A 137 7.77 0.95 21.64
C THR A 137 9.28 1.17 21.77
N GLU A 138 10.06 0.56 20.87
CA GLU A 138 11.53 0.68 20.82
C GLU A 138 11.99 2.14 20.61
N TYR A 139 11.36 2.88 19.69
CA TYR A 139 11.77 4.24 19.33
C TYR A 139 11.10 5.34 20.15
N LYS A 140 10.16 5.01 21.04
CA LYS A 140 9.39 6.00 21.81
C LYS A 140 10.28 6.96 22.58
N ALA A 141 11.28 6.42 23.29
CA ALA A 141 12.20 7.21 24.10
C ALA A 141 13.11 8.08 23.22
N LYS A 142 13.74 7.46 22.21
CA LYS A 142 14.64 8.15 21.26
C LYS A 142 13.96 9.32 20.55
N LEU A 143 12.72 9.14 20.09
CA LEU A 143 11.94 10.20 19.44
C LEU A 143 11.49 11.30 20.41
N LYS A 144 11.30 10.97 21.69
CA LYS A 144 10.96 11.96 22.72
C LYS A 144 12.17 12.85 23.02
N GLU A 145 13.35 12.25 23.09
CA GLU A 145 14.63 12.94 23.30
C GLU A 145 15.00 13.84 22.12
N ALA A 146 14.93 13.30 20.90
CA ALA A 146 15.24 14.04 19.67
C ALA A 146 14.18 15.08 19.27
N ARG A 147 13.08 15.27 20.03
CA ARG A 147 11.90 16.05 19.60
C ARG A 147 12.21 17.48 19.15
N LYS A 148 13.22 18.12 19.73
CA LYS A 148 13.63 19.49 19.40
C LYS A 148 14.65 19.56 18.26
N ASP A 149 15.25 18.44 17.90
CA ASP A 149 16.22 18.30 16.81
C ASP A 149 15.52 17.69 15.58
N LYS A 150 15.36 18.51 14.54
CA LYS A 150 14.68 18.11 13.31
C LYS A 150 15.47 17.03 12.56
N ASP A 151 16.80 17.12 12.55
CA ASP A 151 17.67 16.24 11.79
C ASP A 151 17.80 14.89 12.49
N ALA A 152 18.00 14.89 13.81
CA ALA A 152 17.98 13.67 14.61
C ALA A 152 16.61 12.97 14.54
N THR A 153 15.50 13.73 14.61
CA THR A 153 14.16 13.17 14.45
C THR A 153 13.97 12.58 13.04
N ALA A 154 14.45 13.24 11.99
CA ALA A 154 14.37 12.74 10.63
C ALA A 154 15.21 11.46 10.43
N ALA A 155 16.41 11.41 10.99
CA ALA A 155 17.28 10.24 10.97
C ALA A 155 16.62 9.04 11.68
N LEU A 156 16.08 9.23 12.90
CA LEU A 156 15.36 8.19 13.64
C LEU A 156 14.13 7.69 12.88
N ARG A 157 13.40 8.56 12.17
CA ARG A 157 12.26 8.14 11.34
C ARG A 157 12.69 7.32 10.12
N LYS A 158 13.81 7.66 9.49
CA LYS A 158 14.38 6.87 8.39
C LYS A 158 14.80 5.49 8.90
N GLU A 159 15.49 5.44 10.04
CA GLU A 159 15.92 4.19 10.68
C GLU A 159 14.71 3.31 11.04
N MET A 160 13.71 3.88 11.71
CA MET A 160 12.47 3.17 12.05
C MET A 160 11.73 2.67 10.79
N THR A 161 11.75 3.42 9.69
CA THR A 161 11.16 2.98 8.42
C THR A 161 11.94 1.80 7.83
N ALA A 162 13.27 1.83 7.86
CA ALA A 162 14.10 0.72 7.39
C ALA A 162 13.87 -0.54 8.24
N LYS A 163 13.85 -0.41 9.57
CA LYS A 163 13.54 -1.53 10.48
C LYS A 163 12.10 -2.04 10.33
N ALA A 164 11.15 -1.18 9.98
CA ALA A 164 9.78 -1.62 9.69
C ALA A 164 9.75 -2.55 8.48
N VAL A 165 10.53 -2.26 7.44
CA VAL A 165 10.59 -3.12 6.24
C VAL A 165 11.16 -4.50 6.62
N SER A 166 12.26 -4.58 7.37
CA SER A 166 12.84 -5.86 7.78
C SER A 166 11.91 -6.63 8.73
N SER A 167 11.40 -5.99 9.77
CA SER A 167 10.53 -6.63 10.76
C SER A 167 9.21 -7.14 10.13
N ILE A 168 8.60 -6.36 9.22
CA ILE A 168 7.43 -6.82 8.46
C ILE A 168 7.81 -8.02 7.59
N SER A 169 8.94 -7.97 6.89
CA SER A 169 9.38 -9.06 6.02
C SER A 169 9.57 -10.37 6.80
N GLU A 170 10.25 -10.31 7.95
CA GLU A 170 10.46 -11.48 8.82
C GLU A 170 9.14 -12.08 9.30
N LYS A 171 8.26 -11.26 9.89
CA LYS A 171 6.98 -11.73 10.42
C LYS A 171 6.07 -12.26 9.31
N VAL A 172 6.03 -11.63 8.15
CA VAL A 172 5.23 -12.12 7.02
C VAL A 172 5.78 -13.42 6.46
N ASN A 173 7.09 -13.54 6.25
CA ASN A 173 7.68 -14.78 5.73
C ASN A 173 7.51 -15.96 6.69
N ALA A 174 7.47 -15.73 8.00
CA ALA A 174 7.17 -16.76 8.99
C ALA A 174 5.72 -17.30 8.90
N LEU A 175 4.79 -16.52 8.33
CA LEU A 175 3.40 -16.93 8.14
C LEU A 175 3.15 -17.69 6.83
N LEU A 176 4.07 -17.57 5.86
CA LEU A 176 3.91 -18.18 4.55
C LEU A 176 4.43 -19.61 4.54
N SER A 177 3.70 -20.52 3.89
CA SER A 177 4.22 -21.85 3.56
C SER A 177 5.34 -21.77 2.53
N ASP A 178 6.15 -22.81 2.39
CA ASP A 178 7.26 -22.80 1.43
C ASP A 178 6.78 -22.68 -0.02
N ALA A 179 5.64 -23.29 -0.35
CA ALA A 179 4.98 -23.10 -1.64
C ALA A 179 4.58 -21.63 -1.89
N GLN A 180 4.08 -20.95 -0.86
CA GLN A 180 3.71 -19.53 -0.95
C GLN A 180 4.97 -18.64 -1.06
N LYS A 181 6.04 -18.93 -0.32
CA LYS A 181 7.32 -18.22 -0.45
C LYS A 181 7.90 -18.35 -1.87
N GLU A 182 7.83 -19.54 -2.46
CA GLU A 182 8.26 -19.76 -3.84
C GLU A 182 7.39 -18.99 -4.86
N ALA A 183 6.07 -18.93 -4.64
CA ALA A 183 5.18 -18.10 -5.46
C ALA A 183 5.55 -16.61 -5.39
N VAL A 184 5.83 -16.10 -4.18
CA VAL A 184 6.32 -14.72 -3.95
C VAL A 184 7.64 -14.49 -4.68
N LYS A 185 8.60 -15.39 -4.54
CA LYS A 185 9.92 -15.30 -5.16
C LYS A 185 9.80 -15.23 -6.69
N LYS A 186 9.01 -16.12 -7.31
CA LYS A 186 8.73 -16.12 -8.76
C LYS A 186 8.03 -14.83 -9.23
N ALA A 187 7.12 -14.30 -8.43
CA ALA A 187 6.42 -13.06 -8.74
C ALA A 187 7.32 -11.81 -8.60
N SER A 188 8.21 -11.81 -7.62
CA SER A 188 9.14 -10.72 -7.37
C SER A 188 10.13 -10.49 -8.53
N THR A 189 10.56 -11.57 -9.19
CA THR A 189 11.54 -11.55 -10.30
C THR A 189 10.89 -11.23 -11.65
N ARG A 190 9.65 -11.66 -11.88
CA ARG A 190 8.86 -11.34 -13.10
C ARG A 190 8.67 -9.84 -13.35
N GLY A 191 8.77 -9.00 -12.31
CA GLY A 191 8.70 -7.54 -12.41
C GLY A 191 9.99 -6.84 -12.83
N LYS A 192 11.16 -7.49 -12.69
CA LYS A 192 12.49 -6.89 -12.94
C LYS A 192 13.05 -7.12 -14.36
N GLY A 193 12.41 -7.96 -15.18
CA GLY A 193 12.99 -8.47 -16.44
C GLY A 193 12.53 -7.85 -17.77
N LYS A 194 11.73 -6.78 -17.81
CA LYS A 194 11.22 -6.20 -19.09
C LYS A 194 11.71 -4.77 -19.36
N GLY A 195 12.98 -4.50 -19.10
CA GLY A 195 13.57 -3.16 -19.19
C GLY A 195 14.93 -3.09 -19.88
N LYS A 196 15.18 -3.89 -20.93
CA LYS A 196 16.26 -3.63 -21.91
C LYS A 196 15.89 -4.32 -23.23
N LYS A 197 14.97 -3.72 -23.99
CA LYS A 197 14.94 -3.95 -25.44
C LYS A 197 15.87 -2.89 -26.03
N GLN A 198 17.04 -3.33 -26.49
CA GLN A 198 17.98 -2.51 -27.24
C GLN A 198 17.22 -1.80 -28.37
N ARG A 199 17.35 -0.47 -28.45
CA ARG A 199 17.00 0.29 -29.64
C ARG A 199 18.06 -0.04 -30.68
N GLU A 200 17.82 -1.06 -31.50
CA GLU A 200 18.52 -1.19 -32.77
C GLU A 200 18.16 0.03 -33.62
N LYS A 201 19.17 0.88 -33.88
CA LYS A 201 19.11 1.89 -34.95
C LYS A 201 18.97 1.14 -36.27
N LYS A 202 17.73 0.99 -36.75
CA LYS A 202 17.47 0.57 -38.13
C LYS A 202 17.65 1.79 -39.02
N GLY A 203 18.74 1.79 -39.79
CA GLY A 203 19.04 2.81 -40.78
C GLY A 203 17.93 2.95 -41.82
N LYS A 204 17.75 4.16 -42.33
CA LYS A 204 16.97 4.44 -43.52
C LYS A 204 17.91 5.05 -44.55
N LYS A 205 18.30 4.23 -45.52
CA LYS A 205 18.92 4.64 -46.78
C LYS A 205 17.85 4.48 -47.87
N LYS A 206 17.81 5.44 -48.80
CA LYS A 206 17.09 5.50 -50.09
C LYS A 206 15.57 5.73 -50.03
N GLU A 207 14.94 6.50 -50.92
CA GLU A 207 15.35 7.04 -52.22
C GLU A 207 14.40 8.19 -52.62
N GLU A 208 14.84 8.94 -53.64
CA GLU A 208 14.11 9.90 -54.46
C GLU A 208 12.74 9.40 -54.94
N ALA A 209 11.78 10.31 -55.09
CA ALA A 209 11.01 10.52 -56.33
C ALA A 209 9.99 11.66 -56.15
N ASP A 210 10.08 12.62 -57.05
CA ASP A 210 9.03 13.46 -57.64
C ASP A 210 8.08 14.29 -56.75
N ASN A 211 8.17 15.60 -56.95
CA ASN A 211 6.97 16.36 -57.31
C ASN A 211 7.33 17.49 -58.27
N SER A 212 6.68 17.42 -59.44
CA SER A 212 6.40 18.42 -60.48
C SER A 212 6.64 19.88 -60.15
#